data_AF-A0A258KY23-F1
#
_entry.id   AF-A0A258KY23-F1
#
_cell.length_a   1.000
_cell.length_b   1.000
_cell.length_c   1.000
_cell.angle_alpha   90.00
_cell.angle_beta   90.00
_cell.angle_gamma   90.00
#
_symmetry.space_group_name_H-M   'P 1'
#
loop_
_entity.id
_entity.type
_entity.pdbx_description
1 polymer ?
#
loop_
_entity_poly.entity_id
_entity_poly.type
_entity_poly.pdbx_seq_one_letter_code
_entity_poly.pdbx_strand_id
1 'polypeptide(L)'
;MEIIVVGLVALIGGFMLGAKLTEMACAPKLNKAWNEQAIDRANYLQTLRRELANQLVWRDPQRFLQLYRHLHSEVASFGSWRPEEVRKRLYELCRKYPNYDDFDAIGTREYVLYPDRVSSFDDTELEDCYRDMVTFVALSVIADPTWNEAASRGCVHKLSEEELAHLTKYVRKIEDTKLRLRIEQAVDAYYAWRDDQTGILNNDFYSVHPLHHFAETRYGIHLKRTNEFAIYAFFMFDDGRTSHSYYRSDPTFEKEEDLCPLHAVLEAIRPIRPTANK
;
A
#
# COMPACT_ATOMS: atom_id res chain seq x y z
N MET A 1 -48.34 60.01 -6.45
CA MET A 1 -47.34 59.16 -7.15
C MET A 1 -46.14 58.88 -6.26
N GLU A 2 -45.67 59.84 -5.46
CA GLU A 2 -44.49 59.69 -4.58
C GLU A 2 -44.62 58.60 -3.48
N ILE A 3 -45.79 58.44 -2.85
CA ILE A 3 -46.00 57.41 -1.80
C ILE A 3 -45.81 55.98 -2.34
N ILE A 4 -46.19 55.74 -3.60
CA ILE A 4 -46.06 54.43 -4.25
C ILE A 4 -44.57 54.13 -4.54
N VAL A 5 -43.81 55.14 -4.95
CA VAL A 5 -42.36 55.01 -5.23
C VAL A 5 -41.59 54.72 -3.94
N VAL A 6 -41.89 55.41 -2.85
CA VAL A 6 -41.26 55.18 -1.53
C VAL A 6 -41.55 53.77 -1.01
N GLY A 7 -42.80 53.30 -1.14
CA GLY A 7 -43.18 51.93 -0.77
C GLY A 7 -42.44 50.86 -1.57
N LEU A 8 -42.26 51.07 -2.87
CA LEU A 8 -41.55 50.13 -3.75
C LEU A 8 -40.05 50.05 -3.42
N VAL A 9 -39.41 51.20 -3.17
CA VAL A 9 -37.99 51.27 -2.79
C VAL A 9 -37.75 50.61 -1.43
N ALA A 10 -38.64 50.83 -0.45
CA ALA A 10 -38.54 50.18 0.86
C ALA A 10 -38.71 48.66 0.77
N LEU A 11 -39.61 48.18 -0.10
CA LEU A 11 -39.85 46.75 -0.30
C LEU A 11 -38.67 46.06 -1.00
N ILE A 12 -38.11 46.69 -2.05
CA ILE A 12 -36.90 46.20 -2.73
C ILE A 12 -35.69 46.23 -1.78
N GLY A 13 -35.52 47.31 -1.02
CA GLY A 13 -34.44 47.43 -0.03
C GLY A 13 -34.55 46.40 1.08
N GLY A 14 -35.75 46.20 1.63
CA GLY A 14 -36.04 45.17 2.64
C GLY A 14 -35.81 43.75 2.11
N PHE A 15 -36.20 43.46 0.87
CA PHE A 15 -35.94 42.17 0.22
C PHE A 15 -34.44 41.92 0.02
N MET A 16 -33.68 42.91 -0.50
CA MET A 16 -32.23 42.76 -0.67
C MET A 16 -31.49 42.58 0.67
N LEU A 17 -31.91 43.30 1.72
CA LEU A 17 -31.38 43.10 3.08
C LEU A 17 -31.72 41.71 3.62
N GLY A 18 -32.96 41.26 3.45
CA GLY A 18 -33.39 39.92 3.85
C GLY A 18 -32.64 38.81 3.12
N ALA A 19 -32.44 38.95 1.80
CA ALA A 19 -31.66 38.02 0.98
C ALA A 19 -30.18 37.98 1.43
N LYS A 20 -29.57 39.13 1.70
CA LYS A 20 -28.19 39.20 2.18
C LYS A 20 -28.01 38.59 3.58
N LEU A 21 -28.98 38.83 4.48
CA LEU A 21 -28.97 38.25 5.82
C LEU A 21 -29.18 36.72 5.79
N THR A 22 -30.04 36.23 4.90
CA THR A 22 -30.25 34.79 4.71
C THR A 22 -29.03 34.11 4.08
N GLU A 23 -28.39 34.74 3.09
CA GLU A 23 -27.11 34.28 2.54
C GLU A 23 -26.03 34.21 3.62
N MET A 24 -25.88 35.26 4.46
CA MET A 24 -24.94 35.26 5.59
C MET A 24 -25.26 34.21 6.65
N ALA A 25 -26.54 33.88 6.87
CA ALA A 25 -26.96 32.84 7.81
C ALA A 25 -26.79 31.41 7.24
N CYS A 26 -26.93 31.24 5.93
CA CYS A 26 -26.83 29.95 5.25
C CYS A 26 -25.40 29.60 4.83
N ALA A 27 -24.55 30.59 4.50
CA ALA A 27 -23.17 30.38 4.05
C ALA A 27 -22.33 29.53 5.03
N PRO A 28 -22.38 29.73 6.37
CA PRO A 28 -21.64 28.87 7.30
C PRO A 28 -22.09 27.41 7.26
N LYS A 29 -23.40 27.16 7.10
CA LYS A 29 -23.95 25.80 7.00
C LYS A 29 -23.53 25.13 5.69
N LEU A 30 -23.56 25.87 4.57
CA LEU A 30 -23.12 25.39 3.27
C LEU A 30 -21.61 25.10 3.25
N ASN A 31 -20.79 26.01 3.77
CA ASN A 31 -19.35 25.82 3.88
C ASN A 31 -19.03 24.58 4.75
N LYS A 32 -19.74 24.42 5.87
CA LYS A 32 -19.60 23.23 6.71
C LYS A 32 -19.95 21.95 5.93
N ALA A 33 -21.06 21.94 5.20
CA ALA A 33 -21.47 20.78 4.40
C ALA A 33 -20.46 20.46 3.29
N TRP A 34 -19.90 21.46 2.61
CA TRP A 34 -18.86 21.25 1.59
C TRP A 34 -17.57 20.69 2.20
N ASN A 35 -17.18 21.19 3.37
CA ASN A 35 -16.01 20.67 4.09
C ASN A 35 -16.20 19.23 4.53
N GLU A 36 -17.38 18.89 5.06
CA GLU A 36 -17.73 17.50 5.43
C GLU A 36 -17.69 16.59 4.18
N GLN A 37 -18.24 17.06 3.06
CA GLN A 37 -18.22 16.31 1.81
C GLN A 37 -16.78 16.10 1.28
N ALA A 38 -15.90 17.09 1.39
CA ALA A 38 -14.49 16.97 1.01
C ALA A 38 -13.77 15.93 1.89
N ILE A 39 -14.07 15.90 3.19
CA ILE A 39 -13.55 14.88 4.12
C ILE A 39 -14.02 13.48 3.71
N ASP A 40 -15.30 13.30 3.42
CA ASP A 40 -15.86 12.01 3.00
C ASP A 40 -15.21 11.50 1.71
N ARG A 41 -15.03 12.38 0.73
CA ARG A 41 -14.34 12.08 -0.54
C ARG A 41 -12.87 11.72 -0.32
N ALA A 42 -12.16 12.46 0.53
CA ALA A 42 -10.78 12.17 0.87
C ALA A 42 -10.63 10.80 1.55
N ASN A 43 -11.51 10.48 2.50
CA ASN A 43 -11.53 9.19 3.19
C ASN A 43 -11.83 8.02 2.24
N TYR A 44 -12.77 8.22 1.30
CA TYR A 44 -13.11 7.24 0.28
C TYR A 44 -11.90 6.93 -0.61
N LEU A 45 -11.28 7.96 -1.21
CA LEU A 45 -10.09 7.79 -2.05
C LEU A 45 -8.91 7.22 -1.27
N GLN A 46 -8.75 7.60 0.00
CA GLN A 46 -7.70 7.05 0.85
C GLN A 46 -7.89 5.54 1.08
N THR A 47 -9.13 5.09 1.25
CA THR A 47 -9.45 3.65 1.37
C THR A 47 -9.08 2.92 0.09
N LEU A 48 -9.54 3.38 -1.08
CA LEU A 48 -9.20 2.77 -2.38
C LEU A 48 -7.69 2.71 -2.60
N ARG A 49 -7.00 3.82 -2.31
CA ARG A 49 -5.55 3.91 -2.44
C ARG A 49 -4.83 2.94 -1.51
N ARG A 50 -5.31 2.74 -0.28
CA ARG A 50 -4.74 1.77 0.67
C ARG A 50 -4.93 0.35 0.18
N GLU A 51 -6.13 -0.02 -0.26
CA GLU A 51 -6.40 -1.36 -0.77
C GLU A 51 -5.53 -1.66 -1.99
N LEU A 52 -5.42 -0.71 -2.93
CA LEU A 52 -4.55 -0.85 -4.09
C LEU A 52 -3.07 -0.93 -3.72
N ALA A 53 -2.59 -0.10 -2.78
CA ALA A 53 -1.22 -0.18 -2.27
C ALA A 53 -0.90 -1.55 -1.67
N ASN A 54 -1.82 -2.11 -0.88
CA ASN A 54 -1.65 -3.42 -0.27
C ASN A 54 -1.46 -4.52 -1.34
N GLN A 55 -2.20 -4.43 -2.46
CA GLN A 55 -2.02 -5.35 -3.58
C GLN A 55 -0.68 -5.15 -4.29
N LEU A 56 -0.33 -3.91 -4.62
CA LEU A 56 0.92 -3.57 -5.32
C LEU A 56 2.15 -3.97 -4.51
N VAL A 57 2.20 -3.59 -3.22
CA VAL A 57 3.34 -3.91 -2.34
C VAL A 57 3.46 -5.41 -2.10
N TRP A 58 2.33 -6.14 -2.03
CA TRP A 58 2.37 -7.59 -1.90
C TRP A 58 2.82 -8.28 -3.18
N ARG A 59 2.48 -7.77 -4.37
CA ARG A 59 2.89 -8.34 -5.66
C ARG A 59 4.39 -8.13 -5.88
N ASP A 60 4.85 -6.89 -5.91
CA ASP A 60 6.26 -6.52 -6.07
C ASP A 60 6.64 -5.37 -5.10
N PRO A 61 7.22 -5.71 -3.94
CA PRO A 61 7.57 -4.72 -2.91
C PRO A 61 8.56 -3.65 -3.40
N GLN A 62 9.54 -4.04 -4.21
CA GLN A 62 10.59 -3.12 -4.68
C GLN A 62 10.07 -2.18 -5.76
N ARG A 63 9.26 -2.72 -6.69
CA ARG A 63 8.61 -1.91 -7.72
C ARG A 63 7.66 -0.88 -7.09
N PHE A 64 6.87 -1.28 -6.10
CA PHE A 64 6.03 -0.33 -5.35
C PHE A 64 6.84 0.73 -4.59
N LEU A 65 7.97 0.35 -3.97
CA LEU A 65 8.85 1.31 -3.30
C LEU A 65 9.41 2.36 -4.28
N GLN A 66 9.79 1.94 -5.48
CA GLN A 66 10.25 2.84 -6.54
C GLN A 66 9.13 3.78 -6.98
N LEU A 67 7.92 3.24 -7.23
CA LEU A 67 6.73 4.04 -7.53
C LEU A 67 6.49 5.12 -6.46
N TYR A 68 6.52 4.73 -5.19
CA TYR A 68 6.27 5.65 -4.08
C TYR A 68 7.36 6.74 -3.98
N ARG A 69 8.64 6.40 -4.21
CA ARG A 69 9.73 7.41 -4.28
C ARG A 69 9.50 8.42 -5.40
N HIS A 70 9.13 7.94 -6.59
CA HIS A 70 8.82 8.82 -7.72
C HIS A 70 7.65 9.75 -7.39
N LEU A 71 6.57 9.20 -6.85
CA LEU A 71 5.40 9.97 -6.42
C LEU A 71 5.73 11.00 -5.34
N HIS A 72 6.55 10.65 -4.36
CA HIS A 72 6.99 11.58 -3.32
C HIS A 72 7.70 12.80 -3.93
N SER A 73 8.64 12.57 -4.87
CA SER A 73 9.32 13.66 -5.57
C SER A 73 8.40 14.47 -6.49
N GLU A 74 7.45 13.80 -7.16
CA GLU A 74 6.49 14.42 -8.07
C GLU A 74 5.55 15.34 -7.30
N VAL A 75 4.95 14.86 -6.20
CA VAL A 75 4.03 15.63 -5.36
C VAL A 75 4.72 16.81 -4.69
N ALA A 76 5.97 16.66 -4.24
CA ALA A 76 6.74 17.77 -3.70
C ALA A 76 6.93 18.91 -4.73
N SER A 77 6.99 18.57 -6.03
CA SER A 77 7.15 19.58 -7.09
C SER A 77 5.89 20.44 -7.30
N PHE A 78 4.71 19.94 -6.97
CA PHE A 78 3.44 20.63 -7.25
C PHE A 78 3.31 21.97 -6.54
N GLY A 79 3.97 22.15 -5.39
CA GLY A 79 4.00 23.44 -4.70
C GLY A 79 4.66 24.58 -5.49
N SER A 80 5.44 24.24 -6.51
CA SER A 80 6.10 25.19 -7.42
C SER A 80 5.36 25.42 -8.74
N TRP A 81 4.27 24.67 -8.99
CA TRP A 81 3.52 24.75 -10.24
C TRP A 81 2.68 26.02 -10.32
N ARG A 82 2.42 26.49 -11.54
CA ARG A 82 1.50 27.61 -11.75
C ARG A 82 0.05 27.17 -11.53
N PRO A 83 -0.85 28.05 -11.05
CA PRO A 83 -2.25 27.71 -10.85
C PRO A 83 -2.97 27.19 -12.11
N GLU A 84 -2.56 27.64 -13.30
CA GLU A 84 -3.09 27.16 -14.58
C GLU A 84 -2.69 25.71 -14.87
N GLU A 85 -1.46 25.34 -14.53
CA GLU A 85 -0.92 23.98 -14.73
C GLU A 85 -1.61 22.99 -13.79
N VAL A 86 -1.75 23.38 -12.51
CA VAL A 86 -2.50 22.60 -11.51
C VAL A 86 -3.93 22.35 -11.99
N ARG A 87 -4.65 23.41 -12.40
CA ARG A 87 -6.03 23.30 -12.89
C ARG A 87 -6.13 22.45 -14.15
N LYS A 88 -5.20 22.59 -15.08
CA LYS A 88 -5.16 21.78 -16.31
C LYS A 88 -4.99 20.30 -15.98
N ARG A 89 -4.02 19.94 -15.14
CA ARG A 89 -3.75 18.55 -14.77
C ARG A 89 -4.91 17.94 -13.99
N LEU A 90 -5.48 18.70 -13.06
CA LEU A 90 -6.68 18.26 -12.32
C LEU A 90 -7.87 18.04 -13.27
N TYR A 91 -8.08 18.93 -14.24
CA TYR A 91 -9.13 18.77 -15.26
C TYR A 91 -8.93 17.50 -16.11
N GLU A 92 -7.70 17.19 -16.52
CA GLU A 92 -7.38 15.95 -17.24
C GLU A 92 -7.76 14.71 -16.42
N LEU A 93 -7.46 14.72 -15.11
CA LEU A 93 -7.84 13.65 -14.18
C LEU A 93 -9.35 13.56 -14.01
N CYS A 94 -10.06 14.66 -13.80
CA CYS A 94 -11.53 14.67 -13.73
C CYS A 94 -12.18 14.19 -15.03
N ARG A 95 -11.54 14.39 -16.18
CA ARG A 95 -12.04 13.86 -17.46
C ARG A 95 -11.80 12.35 -17.59
N LYS A 96 -10.69 11.85 -17.05
CA LYS A 96 -10.37 10.41 -17.01
C LYS A 96 -11.25 9.68 -15.98
N TYR A 97 -11.55 10.33 -14.87
CA TYR A 97 -12.34 9.83 -13.74
C TYR A 97 -13.50 10.79 -13.42
N PRO A 98 -14.60 10.76 -14.21
CA PRO A 98 -15.73 11.67 -14.01
C PRO A 98 -16.40 11.54 -12.63
N ASN A 99 -16.36 10.34 -12.04
CA ASN A 99 -16.93 10.01 -10.73
C ASN A 99 -15.84 9.44 -9.82
N TYR A 100 -16.04 9.54 -8.50
CA TYR A 100 -15.10 8.97 -7.53
C TYR A 100 -15.00 7.44 -7.65
N ASP A 101 -16.09 6.76 -7.97
CA ASP A 101 -16.11 5.31 -8.18
C ASP A 101 -15.27 4.87 -9.38
N ASP A 102 -14.96 5.78 -10.32
CA ASP A 102 -14.10 5.47 -11.46
C ASP A 102 -12.63 5.26 -11.03
N PHE A 103 -12.23 5.71 -9.84
CA PHE A 103 -10.91 5.43 -9.27
C PHE A 103 -10.80 4.00 -8.69
N ASP A 104 -11.90 3.28 -8.52
CA ASP A 104 -11.92 1.94 -7.95
C ASP A 104 -11.60 0.87 -9.00
N ALA A 105 -10.36 0.86 -9.49
CA ALA A 105 -9.91 -0.05 -10.55
C ALA A 105 -10.14 -1.54 -10.21
N ILE A 106 -9.89 -1.91 -8.95
CA ILE A 106 -10.05 -3.28 -8.46
C ILE A 106 -11.51 -3.58 -8.03
N GLY A 107 -12.41 -2.60 -8.16
CA GLY A 107 -13.80 -2.59 -7.71
C GLY A 107 -13.99 -3.32 -6.39
N THR A 108 -13.51 -2.64 -5.36
CA THR A 108 -13.50 -2.95 -3.95
C THR A 108 -14.90 -3.42 -3.50
N ARG A 109 -14.97 -4.56 -2.82
CA ARG A 109 -16.21 -5.14 -2.29
C ARG A 109 -15.94 -5.78 -0.93
N GLU A 110 -16.90 -5.68 -0.02
CA GLU A 110 -16.76 -6.05 1.39
C GLU A 110 -16.31 -7.51 1.64
N TYR A 111 -16.57 -8.42 0.71
CA TYR A 111 -16.34 -9.87 0.87
C TYR A 111 -15.67 -10.52 -0.34
N VAL A 112 -15.02 -9.73 -1.21
CA VAL A 112 -14.33 -10.28 -2.38
C VAL A 112 -12.83 -10.24 -2.15
N LEU A 113 -12.20 -11.41 -2.25
CA LEU A 113 -10.75 -11.49 -2.28
C LEU A 113 -10.26 -10.88 -3.59
N TYR A 114 -9.52 -9.77 -3.47
CA TYR A 114 -9.00 -9.03 -4.62
C TYR A 114 -8.04 -9.79 -5.55
N PRO A 115 -7.31 -10.86 -5.15
CA PRO A 115 -6.39 -11.56 -6.05
C PRO A 115 -7.01 -11.98 -7.38
N ASP A 116 -8.26 -12.45 -7.38
CA ASP A 116 -8.93 -12.92 -8.60
C ASP A 116 -9.12 -11.76 -9.60
N ARG A 117 -9.53 -10.60 -9.11
CA ARG A 117 -9.73 -9.41 -9.97
C ARG A 117 -8.41 -8.74 -10.34
N VAL A 118 -7.50 -8.58 -9.38
CA VAL A 118 -6.17 -8.00 -9.59
C VAL A 118 -5.35 -8.81 -10.59
N SER A 119 -5.54 -10.12 -10.65
CA SER A 119 -4.83 -10.98 -11.61
C SER A 119 -5.12 -10.64 -13.09
N SER A 120 -6.26 -10.01 -13.36
CA SER A 120 -6.65 -9.58 -14.71
C SER A 120 -6.04 -8.25 -15.14
N PHE A 121 -5.46 -7.48 -14.20
CA PHE A 121 -4.82 -6.20 -14.49
C PHE A 121 -3.32 -6.37 -14.64
N ASP A 122 -2.76 -5.63 -15.60
CA ASP A 122 -1.32 -5.51 -15.66
C ASP A 122 -0.80 -4.62 -14.50
N ASP A 123 0.48 -4.80 -14.14
CA ASP A 123 1.05 -4.01 -13.05
C ASP A 123 1.03 -2.52 -13.34
N THR A 124 1.24 -2.12 -14.59
CA THR A 124 1.34 -0.73 -15.00
C THR A 124 0.00 0.01 -14.87
N GLU A 125 -1.12 -0.64 -15.22
CA GLU A 125 -2.47 -0.12 -15.06
C GLU A 125 -2.80 0.16 -13.59
N LEU A 126 -2.43 -0.76 -12.69
CA LEU A 126 -2.63 -0.60 -11.26
C LEU A 126 -1.75 0.53 -10.70
N GLU A 127 -0.50 0.61 -11.15
CA GLU A 127 0.42 1.69 -10.77
C GLU A 127 -0.06 3.06 -11.26
N ASP A 128 -0.56 3.14 -12.48
CA ASP A 128 -1.11 4.36 -13.07
C ASP A 128 -2.36 4.81 -12.31
N CYS A 129 -3.26 3.88 -11.96
CA CYS A 129 -4.42 4.19 -11.14
C CYS A 129 -4.01 4.69 -9.74
N TYR A 130 -3.01 4.05 -9.12
CA TYR A 130 -2.46 4.49 -7.83
C TYR A 130 -1.86 5.89 -7.93
N ARG A 131 -1.06 6.15 -8.96
CA ARG A 131 -0.46 7.45 -9.25
C ARG A 131 -1.53 8.51 -9.45
N ASP A 132 -2.54 8.24 -10.26
CA ASP A 132 -3.60 9.20 -10.56
C ASP A 132 -4.43 9.55 -9.31
N MET A 133 -4.71 8.59 -8.42
CA MET A 133 -5.35 8.89 -7.12
C MET A 133 -4.48 9.82 -6.26
N VAL A 134 -3.18 9.52 -6.15
CA VAL A 134 -2.23 10.35 -5.38
C VAL A 134 -2.14 11.76 -5.94
N THR A 135 -1.98 11.87 -7.26
CA THR A 135 -1.88 13.16 -7.96
C THR A 135 -3.18 13.95 -7.86
N PHE A 136 -4.34 13.31 -8.03
CA PHE A 136 -5.65 13.95 -7.89
C PHE A 136 -5.81 14.58 -6.50
N VAL A 137 -5.54 13.81 -5.44
CA VAL A 137 -5.68 14.29 -4.06
C VAL A 137 -4.71 15.44 -3.79
N ALA A 138 -3.44 15.31 -4.19
CA ALA A 138 -2.44 16.35 -3.98
C ALA A 138 -2.79 17.66 -4.69
N LEU A 139 -3.22 17.60 -5.96
CA LEU A 139 -3.63 18.78 -6.72
C LEU A 139 -4.93 19.38 -6.18
N SER A 140 -5.87 18.56 -5.70
CA SER A 140 -7.12 19.04 -5.08
C SER A 140 -6.84 19.84 -3.81
N VAL A 141 -5.90 19.40 -2.97
CA VAL A 141 -5.46 20.13 -1.76
C VAL A 141 -4.84 21.50 -2.08
N ILE A 142 -4.21 21.64 -3.26
CA ILE A 142 -3.62 22.90 -3.73
C ILE A 142 -4.70 23.82 -4.33
N ALA A 143 -5.62 23.25 -5.13
CA ALA A 143 -6.58 24.01 -5.92
C ALA A 143 -7.87 24.37 -5.17
N ASP A 144 -8.27 23.59 -4.16
CA ASP A 144 -9.56 23.71 -3.49
C ASP A 144 -9.38 23.93 -1.96
N PRO A 145 -9.85 25.07 -1.42
CA PRO A 145 -9.78 25.35 0.02
C PRO A 145 -10.44 24.30 0.91
N THR A 146 -11.51 23.64 0.46
CA THR A 146 -12.21 22.62 1.25
C THR A 146 -11.36 21.37 1.43
N TRP A 147 -10.62 20.98 0.39
CA TRP A 147 -9.64 19.88 0.44
C TRP A 147 -8.41 20.26 1.28
N ASN A 148 -7.96 21.52 1.20
CA ASN A 148 -6.88 22.02 2.03
C ASN A 148 -7.22 21.96 3.53
N GLU A 149 -8.46 22.32 3.89
CA GLU A 149 -8.96 22.21 5.25
C GLU A 149 -9.04 20.74 5.71
N ALA A 150 -9.55 19.84 4.86
CA ALA A 150 -9.54 18.40 5.13
C ALA A 150 -8.11 17.86 5.39
N ALA A 151 -7.13 18.28 4.58
CA ALA A 151 -5.73 17.91 4.77
C ALA A 151 -5.13 18.47 6.07
N SER A 152 -5.50 19.70 6.44
CA SER A 152 -5.08 20.33 7.69
C SER A 152 -5.62 19.63 8.93
N ARG A 153 -6.77 18.95 8.80
CA ARG A 153 -7.37 18.08 9.83
C ARG A 153 -6.83 16.66 9.84
N GLY A 154 -5.88 16.33 8.95
CA GLY A 154 -5.30 14.99 8.85
C GLY A 154 -6.16 13.97 8.10
N CYS A 155 -7.23 14.39 7.42
CA CYS A 155 -8.08 13.51 6.61
C CYS A 155 -7.46 13.19 5.23
N VAL A 156 -6.35 13.85 4.88
CA VAL A 156 -5.58 13.56 3.68
C VAL A 156 -4.19 13.12 4.12
N HIS A 157 -3.85 11.88 3.78
CA HIS A 157 -2.54 11.32 4.05
C HIS A 157 -1.47 11.96 3.15
N LYS A 158 -0.44 12.52 3.78
CA LYS A 158 0.64 13.27 3.12
C LYS A 158 1.83 12.37 2.91
N LEU A 159 2.26 12.23 1.65
CA LEU A 159 3.55 11.60 1.35
C LEU A 159 4.66 12.36 2.08
N SER A 160 5.34 11.68 3.01
CA SER A 160 6.39 12.27 3.83
C SER A 160 7.64 11.39 3.85
N GLU A 161 8.78 11.98 4.20
CA GLU A 161 10.04 11.25 4.38
C GLU A 161 9.93 10.19 5.49
N GLU A 162 9.15 10.47 6.54
CA GLU A 162 8.87 9.51 7.62
C GLU A 162 8.10 8.29 7.10
N GLU A 163 7.08 8.50 6.28
CA GLU A 163 6.32 7.43 5.63
C GLU A 163 7.18 6.65 4.63
N LEU A 164 8.02 7.32 3.84
CA LEU A 164 8.95 6.67 2.92
C LEU A 164 9.98 5.80 3.65
N ALA A 165 10.51 6.29 4.77
CA ALA A 165 11.42 5.53 5.61
C ALA A 165 10.72 4.32 6.25
N HIS A 166 9.47 4.49 6.70
CA HIS A 166 8.64 3.40 7.20
C HIS A 166 8.36 2.36 6.11
N LEU A 167 7.94 2.78 4.91
CA LEU A 167 7.68 1.90 3.76
C LEU A 167 8.94 1.10 3.37
N THR A 168 10.11 1.75 3.35
CA THR A 168 11.39 1.07 3.06
C THR A 168 11.65 -0.07 4.04
N LYS A 169 11.45 0.15 5.35
CA LYS A 169 11.56 -0.90 6.37
C LYS A 169 10.50 -1.98 6.19
N TYR A 170 9.26 -1.60 5.88
CA TYR A 170 8.14 -2.52 5.74
C TYR A 170 8.29 -3.43 4.52
N VAL A 171 8.76 -2.90 3.39
CA VAL A 171 9.11 -3.66 2.18
C VAL A 171 10.12 -4.76 2.49
N ARG A 172 11.16 -4.45 3.27
CA ARG A 172 12.12 -5.47 3.72
C ARG A 172 11.45 -6.60 4.50
N LYS A 173 10.51 -6.28 5.40
CA LYS A 173 9.76 -7.30 6.15
C LYS A 173 8.91 -8.19 5.23
N ILE A 174 8.30 -7.63 4.19
CA ILE A 174 7.54 -8.41 3.20
C ILE A 174 8.47 -9.35 2.43
N GLU A 175 9.62 -8.85 1.97
CA GLU A 175 10.63 -9.68 1.29
C GLU A 175 11.12 -10.83 2.17
N ASP A 176 11.43 -10.54 3.44
CA ASP A 176 11.86 -11.56 4.41
C ASP A 176 10.74 -12.57 4.70
N THR A 177 9.48 -12.13 4.72
CA THR A 177 8.31 -13.02 4.84
C THR A 177 8.23 -13.96 3.66
N LYS A 178 8.32 -13.44 2.43
CA LYS A 178 8.32 -14.25 1.20
C LYS A 178 9.52 -15.17 1.10
N LEU A 179 10.71 -14.71 1.52
CA LEU A 179 11.92 -15.51 1.56
C LEU A 179 11.77 -16.67 2.55
N ARG A 180 11.27 -16.42 3.76
CA ARG A 180 11.02 -17.46 4.75
C ARG A 180 10.03 -18.52 4.24
N LEU A 181 8.92 -18.13 3.61
CA LEU A 181 7.97 -19.08 3.04
C LEU A 181 8.64 -19.98 1.98
N ARG A 182 9.51 -19.43 1.13
CA ARG A 182 10.25 -20.18 0.11
C ARG A 182 11.32 -21.09 0.72
N ILE A 183 11.97 -20.68 1.81
CA ILE A 183 12.88 -21.53 2.58
C ILE A 183 12.11 -22.73 3.14
N GLU A 184 10.97 -22.50 3.80
CA GLU A 184 10.14 -23.58 4.36
C GLU A 184 9.71 -24.58 3.26
N GLN A 185 9.30 -24.09 2.09
CA GLN A 185 8.97 -24.92 0.92
C GLN A 185 10.18 -25.71 0.38
N ALA A 186 11.35 -25.09 0.28
CA ALA A 186 12.57 -25.75 -0.21
C ALA A 186 13.03 -26.84 0.76
N VAL A 187 12.88 -26.62 2.07
CA VAL A 187 13.20 -27.60 3.11
C VAL A 187 12.22 -28.77 3.08
N ASP A 188 10.91 -28.51 2.98
CA ASP A 188 9.91 -29.57 2.84
C ASP A 188 10.21 -30.44 1.60
N ALA A 189 10.56 -29.82 0.47
CA ALA A 189 10.95 -30.53 -0.75
C ALA A 189 12.28 -31.30 -0.60
N TYR A 190 13.26 -30.74 0.11
CA TYR A 190 14.52 -31.41 0.42
C TYR A 190 14.29 -32.72 1.19
N TYR A 191 13.46 -32.70 2.22
CA TYR A 191 13.15 -33.93 2.96
C TYR A 191 12.33 -34.94 2.15
N ALA A 192 11.54 -34.48 1.17
CA ALA A 192 10.76 -35.37 0.32
C ALA A 192 11.58 -36.04 -0.79
N TRP A 193 12.56 -35.33 -1.38
CA TRP A 193 13.15 -35.72 -2.67
C TRP A 193 14.66 -35.57 -2.77
N ARG A 194 15.40 -35.32 -1.67
CA ARG A 194 16.87 -35.30 -1.73
C ARG A 194 17.41 -36.63 -2.25
N ASP A 195 18.57 -36.55 -2.89
CA ASP A 195 19.34 -37.73 -3.25
C ASP A 195 19.93 -38.38 -1.99
N ASP A 196 19.66 -39.67 -1.80
CA ASP A 196 20.05 -40.40 -0.58
C ASP A 196 21.56 -40.60 -0.45
N GLN A 197 22.31 -40.56 -1.56
CA GLN A 197 23.76 -40.78 -1.55
C GLN A 197 24.54 -39.50 -1.22
N THR A 198 24.13 -38.39 -1.83
CA THR A 198 24.81 -37.10 -1.71
C THR A 198 24.21 -36.23 -0.62
N GLY A 199 22.96 -36.47 -0.23
CA GLY A 199 22.22 -35.59 0.66
C GLY A 199 21.94 -34.23 0.04
N ILE A 200 21.90 -34.12 -1.28
CA ILE A 200 21.67 -32.87 -2.01
C ILE A 200 20.32 -32.95 -2.72
N LEU A 201 19.58 -31.84 -2.73
CA LEU A 201 18.48 -31.62 -3.65
C LEU A 201 18.89 -30.55 -4.66
N ASN A 202 18.74 -30.82 -5.95
CA ASN A 202 19.01 -29.84 -7.01
C ASN A 202 17.99 -30.00 -8.14
N ASN A 203 17.05 -29.05 -8.25
CA ASN A 203 16.03 -29.02 -9.31
C ASN A 203 15.94 -27.63 -9.95
N ASP A 204 14.95 -27.39 -10.82
CA ASP A 204 14.80 -26.11 -11.53
C ASP A 204 14.49 -24.91 -10.63
N PHE A 205 14.01 -25.16 -9.40
CA PHE A 205 13.52 -24.12 -8.49
C PHE A 205 14.51 -23.82 -7.36
N TYR A 206 15.10 -24.85 -6.77
CA TYR A 206 15.99 -24.75 -5.61
C TYR A 206 17.14 -25.75 -5.69
N SER A 207 18.27 -25.35 -5.10
CA SER A 207 19.35 -26.24 -4.68
C SER A 207 19.47 -26.16 -3.16
N VAL A 208 19.48 -27.31 -2.49
CA VAL A 208 19.59 -27.44 -1.04
C VAL A 208 20.68 -28.46 -0.72
N HIS A 209 21.63 -28.07 0.11
CA HIS A 209 22.74 -28.93 0.53
C HIS A 209 23.07 -28.71 2.00
N PRO A 210 23.59 -29.73 2.71
CA PRO A 210 23.99 -29.58 4.10
C PRO A 210 25.17 -28.63 4.23
N LEU A 211 25.16 -27.82 5.29
CA LEU A 211 26.29 -27.00 5.72
C LEU A 211 26.85 -27.56 7.01
N HIS A 212 28.18 -27.60 7.11
CA HIS A 212 28.83 -28.06 8.32
C HIS A 212 28.64 -27.04 9.44
N HIS A 213 28.13 -27.49 10.58
CA HIS A 213 28.06 -26.69 11.80
C HIS A 213 28.19 -27.61 13.02
N PHE A 214 28.86 -27.13 14.07
CA PHE A 214 29.21 -27.98 15.21
C PHE A 214 28.03 -28.27 16.14
N ALA A 215 27.03 -27.39 16.18
CA ALA A 215 25.91 -27.48 17.12
C ALA A 215 24.55 -27.69 16.46
N GLU A 216 24.39 -27.33 15.19
CA GLU A 216 23.08 -27.25 14.54
C GLU A 216 23.11 -28.03 13.23
N THR A 217 21.95 -28.54 12.82
CA THR A 217 21.81 -29.04 11.45
C THR A 217 21.48 -27.85 10.55
N ARG A 218 22.34 -27.59 9.57
CA ARG A 218 22.21 -26.43 8.68
C ARG A 218 22.12 -26.86 7.23
N TYR A 219 21.40 -26.06 6.45
CA TYR A 219 21.25 -26.24 5.01
C TYR A 219 21.43 -24.91 4.29
N GLY A 220 22.27 -24.93 3.27
CA GLY A 220 22.44 -23.86 2.29
C GLY A 220 21.38 -24.01 1.21
N ILE A 221 20.64 -22.94 0.95
CA ILE A 221 19.51 -22.91 0.02
C ILE A 221 19.77 -21.85 -1.04
N HIS A 222 19.79 -22.25 -2.31
CA HIS A 222 19.81 -21.33 -3.45
C HIS A 222 18.45 -21.38 -4.16
N LEU A 223 17.70 -20.28 -4.11
CA LEU A 223 16.44 -20.07 -4.81
C LEU A 223 16.71 -19.56 -6.23
N LYS A 224 16.83 -20.48 -7.19
CA LYS A 224 17.33 -20.20 -8.55
C LYS A 224 16.52 -19.13 -9.29
N ARG A 225 15.20 -19.14 -9.12
CA ARG A 225 14.30 -18.19 -9.80
C ARG A 225 14.55 -16.74 -9.43
N THR A 226 14.91 -16.47 -8.18
CA THR A 226 15.16 -15.11 -7.69
C THR A 226 16.64 -14.83 -7.46
N ASN A 227 17.50 -15.83 -7.70
CA ASN A 227 18.93 -15.77 -7.42
C ASN A 227 19.20 -15.33 -5.96
N GLU A 228 18.40 -15.84 -5.02
CA GLU A 228 18.55 -15.56 -3.59
C GLU A 228 19.18 -16.75 -2.87
N PHE A 229 20.02 -16.44 -1.88
CA PHE A 229 20.71 -17.42 -1.04
C PHE A 229 20.23 -17.28 0.40
N ALA A 230 20.03 -18.41 1.06
CA ALA A 230 19.52 -18.47 2.41
C ALA A 230 20.12 -19.64 3.18
N ILE A 231 20.12 -19.53 4.50
CA ILE A 231 20.49 -20.61 5.42
C ILE A 231 19.26 -20.95 6.25
N TYR A 232 18.95 -22.24 6.30
CA TYR A 232 18.01 -22.80 7.25
C TYR A 232 18.79 -23.60 8.28
N ALA A 233 18.54 -23.33 9.55
CA ALA A 233 19.12 -24.07 10.66
C ALA A 233 18.03 -24.59 11.58
N PHE A 234 18.22 -25.78 12.14
CA PHE A 234 17.40 -26.24 13.24
C PHE A 234 18.25 -26.95 14.30
N PHE A 235 17.76 -26.86 15.53
CA PHE A 235 18.36 -27.50 16.70
C PHE A 235 17.29 -28.30 17.44
N MET A 236 17.60 -29.55 17.78
CA MET A 236 16.73 -30.41 18.59
C MET A 236 17.27 -30.43 20.02
N PHE A 237 16.45 -29.97 20.95
CA PHE A 237 16.76 -29.99 22.38
C PHE A 237 16.52 -31.38 22.97
N ASP A 238 17.16 -31.69 24.10
CA ASP A 238 17.02 -32.97 24.81
C ASP A 238 15.56 -33.25 25.25
N ASP A 239 14.76 -32.21 25.46
CA ASP A 239 13.33 -32.31 25.79
C ASP A 239 12.42 -32.54 24.57
N GLY A 240 13.01 -32.71 23.39
CA GLY A 240 12.31 -32.92 22.13
C GLY A 240 11.75 -31.65 21.49
N ARG A 241 11.95 -30.46 22.09
CA ARG A 241 11.66 -29.20 21.39
C ARG A 241 12.58 -29.02 20.20
N THR A 242 12.11 -28.29 19.20
CA THR A 242 12.93 -27.92 18.04
C THR A 242 12.89 -26.40 17.88
N SER A 243 14.05 -25.76 17.76
CA SER A 243 14.14 -24.38 17.30
C SER A 243 14.51 -24.36 15.82
N HIS A 244 14.01 -23.35 15.12
CA HIS A 244 14.27 -23.13 13.70
C HIS A 244 14.74 -21.69 13.50
N SER A 245 15.83 -21.53 12.77
CA SER A 245 16.41 -20.23 12.43
C SER A 245 16.50 -20.10 10.91
N TYR A 246 16.25 -18.88 10.43
CA TYR A 246 16.17 -18.56 9.00
C TYR A 246 17.02 -17.33 8.74
N TYR A 247 17.95 -17.42 7.81
CA TYR A 247 18.88 -16.35 7.49
C TYR A 247 18.87 -16.06 5.99
N ARG A 248 18.98 -14.78 5.63
CA ARG A 248 19.42 -14.37 4.30
C ARG A 248 20.94 -14.52 4.23
N SER A 249 21.44 -14.96 3.08
CA SER A 249 22.84 -15.26 2.87
C SER A 249 23.34 -14.84 1.47
N ASP A 250 24.56 -15.22 1.15
CA ASP A 250 25.25 -14.99 -0.12
C ASP A 250 25.63 -16.33 -0.79
N PRO A 251 26.21 -16.34 -2.01
CA PRO A 251 26.53 -17.58 -2.72
C PRO A 251 27.53 -18.50 -2.00
N THR A 252 28.30 -17.99 -1.03
CA THR A 252 29.26 -18.77 -0.25
C THR A 252 28.66 -19.32 1.04
N PHE A 253 27.46 -18.86 1.42
CA PHE A 253 26.80 -19.18 2.68
C PHE A 253 27.59 -18.77 3.93
N GLU A 254 28.46 -17.76 3.79
CA GLU A 254 29.26 -17.24 4.91
C GLU A 254 28.56 -16.07 5.61
N LYS A 255 27.69 -15.36 4.88
CA LYS A 255 26.90 -14.26 5.45
C LYS A 255 25.63 -14.79 6.12
N GLU A 256 25.41 -14.39 7.38
CA GLU A 256 24.18 -14.67 8.11
C GLU A 256 23.49 -13.35 8.49
N GLU A 257 22.32 -13.11 7.89
CA GLU A 257 21.46 -11.98 8.25
C GLU A 257 20.09 -12.49 8.67
N ASP A 258 19.70 -12.25 9.93
CA ASP A 258 18.41 -12.67 10.47
C ASP A 258 17.26 -12.11 9.63
N LEU A 259 16.30 -12.99 9.29
CA LEU A 259 15.08 -12.55 8.64
C LEU A 259 14.15 -11.88 9.67
N CYS A 260 13.56 -10.74 9.29
CA CYS A 260 12.55 -10.04 10.10
C CYS A 260 11.15 -10.11 9.45
N PRO A 261 10.49 -11.28 9.43
CA PRO A 261 9.23 -11.44 8.73
C PRO A 261 8.04 -10.87 9.51
N LEU A 262 6.90 -10.73 8.81
CA LEU A 262 5.60 -10.41 9.39
C LEU A 262 5.00 -11.68 10.00
N HIS A 263 5.21 -11.91 11.30
CA HIS A 263 4.76 -13.14 11.99
C HIS A 263 3.27 -13.43 11.83
N ALA A 264 2.40 -12.43 11.95
CA ALA A 264 0.96 -12.63 11.78
C ALA A 264 0.59 -13.15 10.38
N VAL A 265 1.32 -12.72 9.34
CA VAL A 265 1.11 -13.21 7.96
C VAL A 265 1.56 -14.67 7.83
N LEU A 266 2.70 -15.02 8.42
CA LEU A 266 3.17 -16.42 8.42
C LEU A 266 2.20 -17.35 9.15
N GLU A 267 1.65 -16.92 10.28
CA GLU A 267 0.66 -17.69 11.04
C GLU A 267 -0.63 -17.90 10.25
N ALA A 268 -1.10 -16.88 9.53
CA ALA A 268 -2.30 -16.96 8.70
C ALA A 268 -2.13 -17.84 7.46
N ILE A 269 -0.92 -17.89 6.87
CA ILE A 269 -0.64 -18.66 5.64
C ILE A 269 -0.28 -20.11 5.94
N ARG A 270 0.30 -20.39 7.12
CA ARG A 270 0.71 -21.75 7.46
C ARG A 270 -0.51 -22.67 7.40
N PRO A 271 -0.47 -23.74 6.59
CA PRO A 271 -1.53 -24.74 6.66
C PRO A 271 -1.59 -25.23 8.10
N ILE A 272 -2.81 -25.42 8.62
CA ILE A 272 -3.03 -26.11 9.89
C ILE A 272 -2.45 -27.51 9.70
N ARG A 273 -1.15 -27.68 9.97
CA ARG A 273 -0.54 -29.00 9.98
C ARG A 273 -1.27 -29.73 11.10
N PRO A 274 -1.97 -30.85 10.81
CA PRO A 274 -2.60 -31.62 11.86
C PRO A 274 -1.49 -31.91 12.87
N THR A 275 -1.68 -31.45 14.11
CA THR A 275 -0.81 -31.88 15.21
C THR A 275 -0.86 -33.39 15.16
N ALA A 276 0.26 -34.02 14.83
CA ALA A 276 0.38 -35.46 14.92
C ALA A 276 0.04 -35.78 16.37
N ASN A 277 -1.18 -36.31 16.59
CA ASN A 277 -1.58 -36.83 17.89
C ASN A 277 -0.54 -37.90 18.22
N LYS A 278 0.31 -37.58 19.20
CA LYS A 278 1.18 -38.55 19.85
C LYS A 278 0.33 -39.52 20.66
#